data_AF-A0A5S3QZ16-F1
#
_entry.id   AF-A0A5S3QZ16-F1
#
_cell.length_a   1.000
_cell.length_b   1.000
_cell.length_c   1.000
_cell.angle_alpha   90.00
_cell.angle_beta   90.00
_cell.angle_gamma   90.00
#
_symmetry.space_group_name_H-M   'P 1'
#
loop_
_entity.id
_entity.type
_entity.pdbx_description
1 polymer ?
#
loop_
_entity_poly.entity_id
_entity_poly.type
_entity_poly.pdbx_seq_one_letter_code
_entity_poly.pdbx_strand_id
1 'polypeptide(L)'
;MVKRILFFLSLLILSHASLALENLTASVDKNPVLAGEYFTLSIIAEGKVKGSIPDVSVLSNDFITSPVNTSSRTSIINGSVSSSTTWQMQLVARTPGTYTIPALEVDGETTQPIEIKVVARDDEQQSEDIFVKTELKTKNLYVQQAALYTVKLYVGKELLDGQLSAPVSDGANFTQLGKANEEYEVIDGRRYMVLTREYMIQPQKSGDFSIEPPIFNGQIRDGYRRMATSAVGNTIDFSVSPIPANAADNWLPSEYLNFSEEWQPKDNEFMVGTPITRTLTLTAVGVTKEQLPDIQLEDINGFRIYPDASERKQITRDGKVISQLTISFAYLPQLAGDFTLPEVKLPWFNTITKREEFATLPSKSVSVTPDPNQPVIPQTAPIAQSLSSPSITPSTATQTKVITEQIIPLWMWAIAAFGYALWLITLLVWRLRTKPALNSKVNTVTDENPAPFISFEEAVKQNNPAAFYQALLRHSKQQNITMTQWLALQPSSLRAQVQTLQSSLYGGNSESVDLSQLYGEIKTSVKSTVHANKSQNLSNLYH
;
A
#
# COMPACT_ATOMS: atom_id res chain seq x y z
N MET A 1 74.44 25.08 3.27
CA MET A 1 73.08 25.10 2.65
C MET A 1 72.21 23.94 3.14
N VAL A 2 72.75 22.71 3.25
CA VAL A 2 72.03 21.50 3.70
C VAL A 2 71.44 21.60 5.13
N LYS A 3 72.15 22.22 6.09
CA LYS A 3 71.64 22.37 7.48
C LYS A 3 70.43 23.30 7.62
N ARG A 4 70.23 24.27 6.72
CA ARG A 4 69.04 25.16 6.75
C ARG A 4 67.80 24.46 6.16
N ILE A 5 68.00 23.59 5.17
CA ILE A 5 66.93 22.79 4.56
C ILE A 5 66.39 21.75 5.55
N LEU A 6 67.26 21.12 6.34
CA LEU A 6 66.84 20.17 7.38
C LEU A 6 66.04 20.84 8.51
N PHE A 7 66.34 22.10 8.84
CA PHE A 7 65.60 22.85 9.86
C PHE A 7 64.20 23.26 9.37
N PHE A 8 64.08 23.69 8.10
CA PHE A 8 62.77 23.97 7.49
C PHE A 8 61.92 22.70 7.27
N LEU A 9 62.56 21.56 6.97
CA LEU A 9 61.86 20.28 6.85
C LEU A 9 61.35 19.77 8.22
N SER A 10 62.12 19.99 9.29
CA SER A 10 61.69 19.71 10.67
C SER A 10 60.53 20.61 11.13
N LEU A 11 60.48 21.86 10.66
CA LEU A 11 59.41 22.80 11.03
C LEU A 11 58.10 22.52 10.27
N LEU A 12 58.18 21.96 9.06
CA LEU A 12 57.02 21.56 8.24
C LEU A 12 56.36 20.25 8.73
N ILE A 13 57.11 19.41 9.44
CA ILE A 13 56.57 18.17 10.04
C ILE A 13 55.78 18.48 11.33
N LEU A 14 56.05 19.61 12.00
CA LEU A 14 55.34 20.04 13.20
C LEU A 14 54.04 20.83 12.93
N SER A 15 53.70 21.14 11.66
CA SER A 15 52.50 21.93 11.32
C SER A 15 51.26 21.10 10.98
N HIS A 16 51.26 19.78 11.22
CA HIS A 16 50.04 18.98 11.13
C HIS A 16 49.31 19.04 12.48
N ALA A 17 48.70 20.19 12.78
CA ALA A 17 47.67 20.24 13.80
C ALA A 17 46.50 19.38 13.29
N SER A 18 46.40 18.17 13.82
CA SER A 18 45.23 17.32 13.68
C SER A 18 44.03 18.08 14.24
N LEU A 19 43.15 18.54 13.36
CA LEU A 19 41.75 18.76 13.72
C LEU A 19 41.11 17.38 13.82
N ALA A 20 41.49 16.63 14.85
CA ALA A 20 40.78 15.42 15.24
C ALA A 20 39.52 15.86 15.99
N LEU A 21 38.43 15.13 15.78
CA LEU A 21 37.18 15.31 16.50
C LEU A 21 37.44 14.80 17.94
N GLU A 22 37.83 15.69 18.86
CA GLU A 22 38.54 15.28 20.08
C GLU A 22 37.74 14.34 21.00
N ASN A 23 36.41 14.27 20.89
CA ASN A 23 35.59 13.29 21.60
C ASN A 23 34.29 12.95 20.84
N LEU A 24 34.15 11.69 20.39
CA LEU A 24 32.90 11.11 19.92
C LEU A 24 32.34 10.18 21.01
N THR A 25 31.14 10.48 21.52
CA THR A 25 30.50 9.71 22.59
C THR A 25 29.11 9.28 22.18
N ALA A 26 28.68 8.09 22.64
CA ALA A 26 27.32 7.62 22.51
C ALA A 26 26.72 7.39 23.89
N SER A 27 25.43 7.68 24.04
CA SER A 27 24.69 7.49 25.29
C SER A 27 23.24 7.17 25.00
N VAL A 28 22.57 6.53 25.97
CA VAL A 28 21.13 6.29 25.94
C VAL A 28 20.46 7.00 27.10
N ASP A 29 19.22 7.44 26.90
CA ASP A 29 18.44 8.11 27.95
C ASP A 29 17.92 7.16 29.03
N LYS A 30 17.78 5.86 28.70
CA LYS A 30 17.27 4.82 29.59
C LYS A 30 18.03 3.50 29.41
N ASN A 31 18.34 2.85 30.53
CA ASN A 31 18.84 1.49 30.61
C ASN A 31 18.70 1.01 32.08
N PRO A 32 17.87 -0.01 32.40
CA PRO A 32 17.13 -0.88 31.50
C PRO A 32 15.94 -0.19 30.82
N VAL A 33 15.44 -0.80 29.73
CA VAL A 33 14.26 -0.35 28.96
C VAL A 33 13.22 -1.46 28.89
N LEU A 34 11.92 -1.13 28.79
CA LEU A 34 10.89 -2.15 28.61
C LEU A 34 10.83 -2.60 27.13
N ALA A 35 10.50 -3.87 26.91
CA ALA A 35 10.23 -4.38 25.57
C ALA A 35 9.11 -3.56 24.90
N GLY A 36 9.37 -3.11 23.68
CA GLY A 36 8.49 -2.23 22.90
C GLY A 36 8.49 -0.75 23.31
N GLU A 37 9.30 -0.34 24.29
CA GLU A 37 9.51 1.07 24.65
C GLU A 37 10.58 1.71 23.76
N TYR A 38 10.33 2.93 23.25
CA TYR A 38 11.39 3.72 22.64
C TYR A 38 12.36 4.25 23.69
N PHE A 39 13.64 4.15 23.38
CA PHE A 39 14.70 4.86 24.08
C PHE A 39 15.53 5.67 23.08
N THR A 40 16.12 6.76 23.54
CA THR A 40 16.85 7.71 22.70
C THR A 40 18.34 7.39 22.72
N LEU A 41 18.91 7.06 21.57
CA LEU A 41 20.35 7.05 21.37
C LEU A 41 20.81 8.47 20.99
N SER A 42 21.74 9.02 21.77
CA SER A 42 22.40 10.30 21.52
C SER A 42 23.88 10.10 21.25
N ILE A 43 24.33 10.49 20.06
CA ILE A 43 25.74 10.48 19.64
C ILE A 43 26.20 11.93 19.61
N ILE A 44 27.24 12.27 20.38
CA ILE A 44 27.74 13.63 20.55
C ILE A 44 29.18 13.68 20.08
N ALA A 45 29.45 14.55 19.11
CA ALA A 45 30.78 14.92 18.67
C ALA A 45 31.13 16.32 19.17
N GLU A 46 32.30 16.46 19.80
CA GLU A 46 32.91 17.77 20.05
C GLU A 46 33.51 18.32 18.74
N GLY A 47 33.02 19.48 18.31
CA GLY A 47 33.36 20.12 17.03
C GLY A 47 32.18 20.28 16.09
N LYS A 48 32.45 20.89 14.94
CA LYS A 48 31.46 21.08 13.86
C LYS A 48 31.68 20.02 12.78
N VAL A 49 30.80 19.03 12.73
CA VAL A 49 30.81 17.99 11.69
C VAL A 49 29.96 18.46 10.50
N LYS A 50 30.55 18.50 9.30
CA LYS A 50 29.88 18.99 8.08
C LYS A 50 29.37 17.82 7.24
N GLY A 51 28.07 17.54 7.34
CA GLY A 51 27.36 16.69 6.38
C GLY A 51 27.50 15.18 6.60
N SER A 52 28.35 14.74 7.53
CA SER A 52 28.50 13.34 7.92
C SER A 52 27.46 12.96 8.97
N ILE A 53 26.83 11.80 8.78
CA ILE A 53 25.82 11.20 9.69
C ILE A 53 26.37 9.83 10.08
N PRO A 54 26.19 9.38 11.35
CA PRO A 54 26.60 8.04 11.76
C PRO A 54 25.95 6.96 10.90
N ASP A 55 26.73 5.93 10.53
CA ASP A 55 26.16 4.74 9.91
C ASP A 55 25.43 3.90 10.99
N VAL A 56 24.11 3.98 10.96
CA VAL A 56 23.21 3.31 11.90
C VAL A 56 22.56 2.07 11.29
N SER A 57 22.98 1.65 10.09
CA SER A 57 22.41 0.48 9.40
C SER A 57 22.54 -0.79 10.25
N VAL A 58 23.66 -0.94 10.95
CA VAL A 58 23.97 -2.05 11.88
C VAL A 58 22.95 -2.21 13.01
N LEU A 59 22.26 -1.12 13.42
CA LEU A 59 21.26 -1.16 14.49
C LEU A 59 19.95 -1.81 14.04
N SER A 60 19.69 -1.87 12.74
CA SER A 60 18.41 -2.34 12.20
C SER A 60 18.21 -3.86 12.36
N ASN A 61 19.26 -4.60 12.70
CA ASN A 61 19.19 -6.04 12.98
C ASN A 61 18.48 -6.33 14.32
N ASP A 62 18.75 -5.49 15.32
CA ASP A 62 18.32 -5.71 16.70
C ASP A 62 17.22 -4.72 17.14
N PHE A 63 17.14 -3.56 16.47
CA PHE A 63 16.26 -2.47 16.85
C PHE A 63 15.46 -1.94 15.67
N ILE A 64 14.22 -1.51 15.93
CA ILE A 64 13.50 -0.62 15.03
C ILE A 64 14.05 0.79 15.23
N THR A 65 14.50 1.42 14.15
CA THR A 65 15.18 2.72 14.20
C THR A 65 14.29 3.84 13.65
N SER A 66 14.33 5.01 14.29
CA SER A 66 13.77 6.25 13.72
C SER A 66 14.80 6.95 12.81
N PRO A 67 14.39 7.93 11.98
CA PRO A 67 15.33 8.82 11.32
C PRO A 67 16.27 9.50 12.32
N VAL A 68 17.51 9.73 11.90
CA VAL A 68 18.53 10.44 12.71
C VAL A 68 18.29 11.94 12.61
N ASN A 69 18.02 12.57 13.76
CA ASN A 69 17.94 14.02 13.89
C ASN A 69 19.30 14.59 14.25
N THR A 70 19.78 15.58 13.49
CA THR A 70 21.07 16.23 13.76
C THR A 70 20.85 17.64 14.27
N SER A 71 21.56 18.02 15.32
CA SER A 71 21.62 19.39 15.82
C SER A 71 23.08 19.81 16.00
N SER A 72 23.37 21.10 15.83
CA SER A 72 24.70 21.65 16.09
C SER A 72 24.58 22.93 16.90
N ARG A 73 25.45 23.07 17.91
CA ARG A 73 25.50 24.23 18.80
C ARG A 73 26.91 24.79 18.80
N THR A 74 27.04 26.09 18.59
CA THR A 74 28.30 26.82 18.75
C THR A 74 28.17 27.79 19.91
N SER A 75 29.11 27.76 20.85
CA SER A 75 29.19 28.66 22.00
C SER A 75 30.50 29.41 21.97
N ILE A 76 30.45 30.71 22.28
CA ILE A 76 31.62 31.60 22.32
C ILE A 76 31.69 32.17 23.74
N ILE A 77 32.68 31.73 24.52
CA ILE A 77 32.89 32.17 25.90
C ILE A 77 34.32 32.70 26.03
N ASN A 78 34.49 33.96 26.44
CA ASN A 78 35.79 34.63 26.60
C ASN A 78 36.72 34.51 25.37
N GLY A 79 36.17 34.57 24.16
CA GLY A 79 36.92 34.42 22.91
C GLY A 79 37.29 32.99 22.52
N SER A 80 37.01 32.00 23.37
CA SER A 80 37.12 30.57 23.03
C SER A 80 35.84 30.09 22.34
N VAL A 81 35.98 29.50 21.16
CA VAL A 81 34.87 28.93 20.38
C VAL A 81 34.81 27.44 20.68
N SER A 82 33.69 26.97 21.21
CA SER A 82 33.34 25.55 21.31
C SER A 82 32.18 25.26 20.37
N SER A 83 32.21 24.12 19.70
CA SER A 83 31.08 23.61 18.91
C SER A 83 30.80 22.18 19.30
N SER A 84 29.54 21.77 19.24
CA SER A 84 29.15 20.36 19.36
C SER A 84 28.15 20.02 18.26
N THR A 85 28.19 18.77 17.83
CA THR A 85 27.21 18.17 16.92
C THR A 85 26.58 16.98 17.62
N THR A 86 25.25 16.91 17.65
CA THR A 86 24.51 15.85 18.32
C THR A 86 23.57 15.19 17.32
N TRP A 87 23.72 13.89 17.13
CA TRP A 87 22.78 13.04 16.42
C TRP A 87 21.91 12.29 17.43
N GLN A 88 20.60 12.35 17.25
CA GLN A 88 19.63 11.66 18.11
C GLN A 88 18.70 10.80 17.28
N MET A 89 18.41 9.61 17.77
CA MET A 89 17.39 8.74 17.19
C MET A 89 16.70 7.92 18.25
N GLN A 90 15.49 7.46 17.96
CA GLN A 90 14.75 6.55 18.80
C GLN A 90 14.96 5.11 18.33
N LEU A 91 15.17 4.21 19.29
CA LEU A 91 15.36 2.77 19.08
C LEU A 91 14.28 2.01 19.86
N VAL A 92 13.81 0.88 19.33
CA VAL A 92 12.92 -0.06 20.05
C VAL A 92 13.45 -1.47 19.90
N ALA A 93 13.55 -2.18 21.02
CA ALA A 93 13.69 -3.63 21.04
C ALA A 93 12.32 -4.27 21.27
N ARG A 94 11.91 -5.21 20.41
CA ARG A 94 10.59 -5.87 20.50
C ARG A 94 10.53 -6.92 21.61
N THR A 95 11.62 -7.62 21.85
CA THR A 95 11.67 -8.73 22.79
C THR A 95 12.57 -8.42 23.98
N PRO A 96 12.29 -8.99 25.16
CA PRO A 96 13.20 -8.92 26.31
C PRO A 96 14.53 -9.61 26.00
N GLY A 97 15.62 -9.07 26.52
CA GLY A 97 16.95 -9.58 26.28
C GLY A 97 18.04 -8.57 26.57
N THR A 98 19.29 -8.97 26.36
CA THR A 98 20.43 -8.07 26.38
C THR A 98 20.87 -7.84 24.94
N TYR A 99 20.97 -6.59 24.55
CA TYR A 99 21.37 -6.16 23.22
C TYR A 99 22.61 -5.28 23.30
N THR A 100 23.36 -5.20 22.22
CA THR A 100 24.55 -4.35 22.15
C THR A 100 24.37 -3.36 21.00
N ILE A 101 24.39 -2.08 21.32
CA ILE A 101 24.62 -1.03 20.33
C ILE A 101 26.11 -1.09 19.99
N PRO A 102 26.51 -1.50 18.78
CA PRO A 102 27.91 -1.59 18.40
C PRO A 102 28.58 -0.22 18.40
N ALA A 103 29.91 -0.20 18.30
CA ALA A 103 30.64 1.02 18.03
C ALA A 103 30.16 1.62 16.71
N LEU A 104 29.77 2.90 16.73
CA LEU A 104 29.29 3.64 15.58
C LEU A 104 30.38 4.60 15.10
N GLU A 105 30.59 4.65 13.79
CA GLU A 105 31.63 5.48 13.18
C GLU A 105 31.06 6.80 12.65
N VAL A 106 31.77 7.90 12.91
CA VAL A 106 31.52 9.22 12.32
C VAL A 106 32.85 9.87 11.97
N ASP A 107 33.07 10.19 10.69
CA ASP A 107 34.29 10.86 10.20
C ASP A 107 35.61 10.21 10.66
N GLY A 108 35.64 8.88 10.77
CA GLY A 108 36.82 8.10 11.16
C GLY A 108 37.02 7.94 12.67
N GLU A 109 36.17 8.54 13.51
CA GLU A 109 36.12 8.30 14.96
C GLU A 109 35.01 7.31 15.29
N THR A 110 35.19 6.53 16.36
CA THR A 110 34.23 5.48 16.76
C THR A 110 33.74 5.67 18.20
N THR A 111 32.45 5.40 18.43
CA THR A 111 31.87 5.38 19.77
C THR A 111 32.23 4.09 20.49
N GLN A 112 32.11 4.09 21.83
CA GLN A 112 32.13 2.84 22.58
C GLN A 112 30.81 2.07 22.39
N PRO A 113 30.82 0.73 22.34
CA PRO A 113 29.60 -0.07 22.36
C PRO A 113 28.80 0.14 23.65
N ILE A 114 27.48 0.08 23.57
CA ILE A 114 26.58 0.22 24.73
C ILE A 114 25.75 -1.05 24.88
N GLU A 115 25.86 -1.69 26.04
CA GLU A 115 24.99 -2.81 26.40
C GLU A 115 23.65 -2.28 26.91
N ILE A 116 22.55 -2.76 26.32
CA ILE A 116 21.17 -2.38 26.65
C ILE A 116 20.45 -3.59 27.20
N LYS A 117 19.94 -3.45 28.43
CA LYS A 117 19.09 -4.47 29.05
C LYS A 117 17.63 -4.16 28.80
N VAL A 118 16.96 -5.02 28.05
CA VAL A 118 15.53 -4.95 27.73
C VAL A 118 14.77 -5.91 28.63
N VAL A 119 13.90 -5.38 29.48
CA VAL A 119 13.09 -6.16 30.42
C VAL A 119 11.69 -6.39 29.85
N ALA A 120 11.07 -7.51 30.21
CA ALA A 120 9.68 -7.77 29.86
C ALA A 120 8.76 -6.72 30.50
N ARG A 121 7.68 -6.39 29.79
CA ARG A 121 6.59 -5.58 30.34
C ARG A 121 5.59 -6.54 30.97
N ASP A 122 5.47 -6.51 32.30
CA ASP A 122 4.40 -7.24 32.97
C ASP A 122 3.06 -6.55 32.69
N ASP A 123 2.01 -7.33 32.44
CA ASP A 123 0.65 -6.83 32.17
C ASP A 123 0.11 -5.98 33.32
N GLU A 124 0.58 -6.21 34.55
CA GLU A 124 0.21 -5.44 35.74
C GLU A 124 0.88 -4.04 35.82
N GLN A 125 1.91 -3.79 35.01
CA GLN A 125 2.66 -2.52 35.00
C GLN A 125 2.36 -1.65 33.77
N GLN A 126 1.40 -2.06 32.94
CA GLN A 126 0.93 -1.19 31.86
C GLN A 126 0.32 0.07 32.49
N SER A 127 0.80 1.24 32.08
CA SER A 127 0.34 2.51 32.66
C SER A 127 -1.18 2.59 32.55
N GLU A 128 -1.86 2.81 33.67
CA GLU A 128 -3.31 3.06 33.66
C GLU A 128 -3.66 4.24 32.74
N ASP A 129 -2.71 5.13 32.43
CA ASP A 129 -2.94 6.25 31.51
C ASP A 129 -3.02 5.82 30.05
N ILE A 130 -2.39 4.71 29.66
CA ILE A 130 -2.38 4.24 28.28
C ILE A 130 -2.07 2.75 28.15
N PHE A 131 -2.93 2.04 27.42
CA PHE A 131 -2.74 0.61 27.14
C PHE A 131 -3.35 0.22 25.80
N VAL A 132 -2.90 -0.91 25.25
CA VAL A 132 -3.37 -1.44 23.98
C VAL A 132 -4.02 -2.79 24.22
N LYS A 133 -5.26 -2.97 23.77
CA LYS A 133 -5.95 -4.26 23.72
C LYS A 133 -6.03 -4.75 22.29
N THR A 134 -5.82 -6.04 22.11
CA THR A 134 -5.89 -6.71 20.81
C THR A 134 -6.91 -7.84 20.88
N GLU A 135 -7.65 -8.04 19.80
CA GLU A 135 -8.68 -9.08 19.72
C GLU A 135 -8.65 -9.77 18.35
N LEU A 136 -8.68 -11.10 18.39
CA LEU A 136 -8.95 -11.96 17.23
C LEU A 136 -10.01 -12.97 17.64
N LYS A 137 -11.22 -12.82 17.13
CA LYS A 137 -12.38 -13.64 17.53
C LYS A 137 -12.23 -15.10 17.08
N THR A 138 -11.78 -15.32 15.85
CA THR A 138 -11.57 -16.66 15.28
C THR A 138 -10.08 -16.97 15.23
N LYS A 139 -9.60 -17.79 16.16
CA LYS A 139 -8.18 -18.19 16.26
C LYS A 139 -7.83 -19.47 15.49
N ASN A 140 -8.83 -20.24 15.07
CA ASN A 140 -8.65 -21.41 14.22
C ASN A 140 -9.16 -21.06 12.84
N LEU A 141 -8.25 -20.80 11.92
CA LEU A 141 -8.53 -20.38 10.56
C LEU A 141 -8.20 -21.48 9.57
N TYR A 142 -8.69 -21.36 8.35
CA TYR A 142 -8.20 -22.10 7.20
C TYR A 142 -7.32 -21.19 6.33
N VAL A 143 -6.46 -21.80 5.51
CA VAL A 143 -5.70 -21.08 4.48
C VAL A 143 -6.67 -20.22 3.64
N GLN A 144 -6.31 -18.95 3.43
CA GLN A 144 -7.09 -17.93 2.74
C GLN A 144 -8.44 -17.53 3.37
N GLN A 145 -8.80 -18.04 4.55
CA GLN A 145 -9.95 -17.54 5.31
C GLN A 145 -9.63 -16.15 5.90
N ALA A 146 -10.50 -15.18 5.66
CA ALA A 146 -10.37 -13.85 6.23
C ALA A 146 -10.95 -13.81 7.65
N ALA A 147 -10.27 -13.11 8.56
CA ALA A 147 -10.80 -12.79 9.88
C ALA A 147 -10.52 -11.33 10.24
N LEU A 148 -11.20 -10.85 11.28
CA LEU A 148 -11.03 -9.49 11.79
C LEU A 148 -10.10 -9.49 13.00
N TYR A 149 -9.02 -8.72 12.90
CA TYR A 149 -8.11 -8.41 13.99
C TYR A 149 -8.30 -6.95 14.40
N THR A 150 -8.66 -6.73 15.66
CA THR A 150 -9.00 -5.41 16.18
C THR A 150 -7.94 -4.95 17.19
N VAL A 151 -7.44 -3.74 17.01
CA VAL A 151 -6.53 -3.08 17.95
C VAL A 151 -7.23 -1.87 18.55
N LYS A 152 -7.38 -1.86 19.87
CA LYS A 152 -7.93 -0.74 20.64
C LYS A 152 -6.83 -0.10 21.48
N LEU A 153 -6.52 1.17 21.23
CA LEU A 153 -5.66 1.98 22.08
C LEU A 153 -6.53 2.77 23.04
N TYR A 154 -6.34 2.55 24.33
CA TYR A 154 -7.01 3.26 25.41
C TYR A 154 -6.10 4.37 25.92
N VAL A 155 -6.56 5.61 25.92
CA VAL A 155 -5.81 6.77 26.42
C VAL A 155 -6.64 7.51 27.47
N GLY A 156 -6.19 7.49 28.72
CA GLY A 156 -6.86 8.11 29.87
C GLY A 156 -6.41 9.55 30.15
N LYS A 157 -5.54 10.12 29.31
CA LYS A 157 -5.04 11.50 29.33
C LYS A 157 -5.16 12.10 27.93
N GLU A 158 -4.93 13.41 27.78
CA GLU A 158 -4.97 14.05 26.47
C GLU A 158 -3.79 13.59 25.61
N LEU A 159 -4.09 12.99 24.46
CA LEU A 159 -3.11 12.60 23.46
C LEU A 159 -2.66 13.82 22.64
N LEU A 160 -1.36 14.06 22.56
CA LEU A 160 -0.77 15.17 21.78
C LEU A 160 -0.38 14.71 20.38
N ASP A 161 0.33 13.60 20.33
CA ASP A 161 0.75 12.92 19.12
C ASP A 161 0.95 11.43 19.41
N GLY A 162 0.99 10.62 18.35
CA GLY A 162 1.35 9.23 18.50
C GLY A 162 1.15 8.40 17.25
N GLN A 163 1.80 7.26 17.24
CA GLN A 163 1.72 6.26 16.19
C GLN A 163 1.48 4.88 16.82
N LEU A 164 0.66 4.09 16.14
CA LEU A 164 0.41 2.69 16.47
C LEU A 164 0.89 1.85 15.29
N SER A 165 1.77 0.88 15.56
CA SER A 165 2.32 0.01 14.53
C SER A 165 1.24 -0.88 13.92
N ALA A 166 1.40 -1.24 12.64
CA ALA A 166 0.57 -2.26 12.02
C ALA A 166 0.94 -3.65 12.59
N PRO A 167 -0.02 -4.59 12.67
CA PRO A 167 0.25 -5.98 13.03
C PRO A 167 1.04 -6.70 11.93
N VAL A 168 1.88 -7.65 12.33
CA VAL A 168 2.73 -8.44 11.44
C VAL A 168 2.71 -9.90 11.91
N SER A 169 2.81 -10.84 10.97
CA SER A 169 2.97 -12.28 11.21
C SER A 169 3.60 -12.97 9.99
N ASP A 170 4.41 -14.00 10.21
CA ASP A 170 5.11 -14.74 9.15
C ASP A 170 4.20 -15.60 8.23
N GLY A 171 2.93 -15.76 8.61
CA GLY A 171 1.98 -16.66 7.94
C GLY A 171 0.75 -15.99 7.34
N ALA A 172 0.57 -14.69 7.54
CA ALA A 172 -0.66 -13.99 7.17
C ALA A 172 -0.42 -12.56 6.69
N ASN A 173 -1.24 -12.14 5.74
CA ASN A 173 -1.28 -10.76 5.28
C ASN A 173 -2.29 -9.95 6.10
N PHE A 174 -1.97 -8.68 6.33
CA PHE A 174 -2.84 -7.74 7.03
C PHE A 174 -3.21 -6.59 6.11
N THR A 175 -4.50 -6.27 6.03
CA THR A 175 -5.00 -5.08 5.32
C THR A 175 -5.83 -4.25 6.29
N GLN A 176 -5.47 -2.98 6.47
CA GLN A 176 -6.27 -2.08 7.32
C GLN A 176 -7.64 -1.85 6.68
N LEU A 177 -8.69 -1.96 7.50
CA LEU A 177 -10.07 -1.71 7.09
C LEU A 177 -10.51 -0.33 7.57
N GLY A 178 -10.85 0.53 6.60
CA GLY A 178 -11.36 1.87 6.89
C GLY A 178 -10.37 2.78 7.62
N LYS A 179 -10.91 3.86 8.20
CA LYS A 179 -10.18 4.79 9.05
C LYS A 179 -10.31 4.36 10.51
N ALA A 180 -9.40 4.81 11.35
CA ALA A 180 -9.52 4.60 12.79
C ALA A 180 -10.81 5.26 13.31
N ASN A 181 -11.50 4.57 14.22
CA ASN A 181 -12.67 5.09 14.92
C ASN A 181 -12.26 5.57 16.31
N GLU A 182 -12.79 6.70 16.76
CA GLU A 182 -12.53 7.26 18.09
C GLU A 182 -13.84 7.30 18.88
N GLU A 183 -13.83 6.66 20.05
CA GLU A 183 -14.95 6.66 20.99
C GLU A 183 -14.47 6.92 22.42
N TYR A 184 -15.40 7.10 23.36
CA TYR A 184 -15.06 7.21 24.78
C TYR A 184 -15.69 6.07 25.56
N GLU A 185 -14.88 5.35 26.33
CA GLU A 185 -15.31 4.28 27.23
C GLU A 185 -14.97 4.66 28.69
N VAL A 186 -15.73 4.16 29.66
CA VAL A 186 -15.43 4.29 31.09
C VAL A 186 -15.05 2.92 31.65
N ILE A 187 -13.84 2.81 32.19
CA ILE A 187 -13.31 1.59 32.79
C ILE A 187 -12.87 1.92 34.21
N ASP A 188 -13.39 1.19 35.20
CA ASP A 188 -13.10 1.37 36.64
C ASP A 188 -13.26 2.82 37.13
N GLY A 189 -14.30 3.51 36.63
CA GLY A 189 -14.60 4.90 36.96
C GLY A 189 -13.73 5.95 36.25
N ARG A 190 -12.78 5.52 35.40
CA ARG A 190 -11.92 6.40 34.61
C ARG A 190 -12.38 6.45 33.15
N ARG A 191 -12.44 7.65 32.58
CA ARG A 191 -12.76 7.89 31.16
C ARG A 191 -11.52 7.71 30.29
N TYR A 192 -11.66 6.93 29.23
CA TYR A 192 -10.65 6.71 28.20
C TYR A 192 -11.17 7.16 26.84
N MET A 193 -10.32 7.82 26.07
CA MET A 193 -10.47 7.89 24.61
C MET A 193 -9.99 6.55 24.04
N VAL A 194 -10.81 5.90 23.24
CA VAL A 194 -10.53 4.60 22.63
C VAL A 194 -10.38 4.79 21.13
N LEU A 195 -9.16 4.61 20.64
CA LEU A 195 -8.87 4.59 19.22
C LEU A 195 -8.86 3.15 18.72
N THR A 196 -9.85 2.80 17.89
CA THR A 196 -10.03 1.46 17.32
C THR A 196 -9.51 1.42 15.88
N ARG A 197 -8.62 0.46 15.59
CA ARG A 197 -8.17 0.12 14.24
C ARG A 197 -8.50 -1.34 13.93
N GLU A 198 -9.16 -1.55 12.81
CA GLU A 198 -9.51 -2.87 12.31
C GLU A 198 -8.58 -3.29 11.18
N TYR A 199 -8.13 -4.53 11.22
CA TYR A 199 -7.31 -5.15 10.19
C TYR A 199 -7.96 -6.46 9.75
N MET A 200 -8.05 -6.68 8.44
CA MET A 200 -8.34 -7.99 7.89
C MET A 200 -7.06 -8.82 7.90
N ILE A 201 -7.08 -9.95 8.59
CA ILE A 201 -6.02 -10.96 8.54
C ILE A 201 -6.43 -12.04 7.52
N GLN A 202 -5.49 -12.43 6.65
CA GLN A 202 -5.68 -13.53 5.70
C GLN A 202 -4.44 -14.45 5.67
N PRO A 203 -4.51 -15.66 6.27
CA PRO A 203 -3.43 -16.63 6.25
C PRO A 203 -3.10 -17.13 4.85
N GLN A 204 -1.82 -17.32 4.56
CA GLN A 204 -1.32 -17.76 3.25
C GLN A 204 -0.80 -19.22 3.26
N LYS A 205 -0.50 -19.76 4.44
CA LYS A 205 0.01 -21.13 4.64
C LYS A 205 -0.55 -21.73 5.93
N SER A 206 -0.63 -23.05 5.99
CA SER A 206 -1.02 -23.79 7.19
C SER A 206 0.10 -23.85 8.22
N GLY A 207 -0.27 -23.96 9.49
CA GLY A 207 0.65 -24.02 10.63
C GLY A 207 0.17 -23.19 11.80
N ASP A 208 0.97 -23.16 12.86
CA ASP A 208 0.74 -22.30 14.02
C ASP A 208 1.56 -21.03 13.86
N PHE A 209 0.90 -19.89 14.06
CA PHE A 209 1.48 -18.57 13.89
C PHE A 209 1.14 -17.69 15.07
N SER A 210 1.94 -16.65 15.22
CA SER A 210 1.72 -15.61 16.21
C SER A 210 1.65 -14.25 15.52
N ILE A 211 0.73 -13.41 15.98
CA ILE A 211 0.65 -12.00 15.59
C ILE A 211 1.54 -11.23 16.55
N GLU A 212 2.54 -10.53 16.01
CA GLU A 212 3.39 -9.67 16.82
C GLU A 212 2.56 -8.60 17.53
N PRO A 213 2.89 -8.28 18.79
CA PRO A 213 2.13 -7.31 19.56
C PRO A 213 2.28 -5.91 18.94
N PRO A 214 1.16 -5.21 18.67
CA PRO A 214 1.21 -3.87 18.15
C PRO A 214 1.73 -2.91 19.21
N ILE A 215 2.55 -1.95 18.80
CA ILE A 215 3.23 -1.02 19.69
C ILE A 215 2.71 0.38 19.41
N PHE A 216 2.18 1.02 20.45
CA PHE A 216 1.85 2.43 20.47
C PHE A 216 2.99 3.24 21.09
N ASN A 217 3.28 4.39 20.49
CA ASN A 217 4.19 5.38 21.04
C ASN A 217 3.71 6.78 20.71
N GLY A 218 3.86 7.70 21.66
CA GLY A 218 3.43 9.08 21.47
C GLY A 218 3.69 9.93 22.69
N GLN A 219 3.02 11.08 22.75
CA GLN A 219 3.10 12.00 23.86
C GLN A 219 1.72 12.29 24.42
N ILE A 220 1.63 12.29 25.74
CA ILE A 220 0.43 12.66 26.48
C ILE A 220 0.69 13.94 27.28
N ARG A 221 -0.39 14.66 27.56
CA ARG A 221 -0.36 15.81 28.47
C ARG A 221 -0.66 15.36 29.89
N ASP A 222 0.23 15.71 30.81
CA ASP A 222 0.02 15.55 32.25
C ASP A 222 0.13 16.91 32.94
N GLY A 223 -1.03 17.54 33.15
CA GLY A 223 -1.11 18.95 33.54
C GLY A 223 -0.45 19.86 32.50
N TYR A 224 0.62 20.57 32.88
CA TYR A 224 1.40 21.42 31.98
C TYR A 224 2.59 20.70 31.32
N ARG A 225 2.87 19.44 31.69
CA ARG A 225 4.01 18.69 31.19
C ARG A 225 3.61 17.83 30.00
N ARG A 226 4.49 17.79 28.99
CA ARG A 226 4.44 16.84 27.88
C ARG A 226 5.27 15.62 28.28
N MET A 227 4.66 14.45 28.32
CA MET A 227 5.32 13.21 28.71
C MET A 227 5.29 12.22 27.56
N ALA A 228 6.46 11.68 27.21
CA ALA A 228 6.54 10.55 26.29
C ALA A 228 5.91 9.32 26.93
N THR A 229 5.15 8.56 26.15
CA THR A 229 4.49 7.35 26.62
C THR A 229 4.50 6.26 25.54
N SER A 230 4.44 5.01 25.99
CA SER A 230 4.37 3.85 25.11
C SER A 230 3.42 2.82 25.69
N ALA A 231 2.80 2.03 24.82
CA ALA A 231 2.00 0.89 25.21
C ALA A 231 2.20 -0.24 24.20
N VAL A 232 2.21 -1.48 24.66
CA VAL A 232 2.34 -2.67 23.82
C VAL A 232 1.07 -3.49 23.99
N GLY A 233 0.51 -3.97 22.88
CA GLY A 233 -0.63 -4.87 22.89
C GLY A 233 -0.21 -6.30 23.18
N ASN A 234 -1.17 -7.22 23.10
CA ASN A 234 -0.90 -8.62 23.39
C ASN A 234 -0.56 -9.36 22.11
N THR A 235 0.42 -10.26 22.21
CA THR A 235 0.69 -11.30 21.23
C THR A 235 -0.54 -12.20 21.12
N ILE A 236 -0.96 -12.54 19.90
CA ILE A 236 -2.08 -13.46 19.66
C ILE A 236 -1.60 -14.64 18.83
N ASP A 237 -1.66 -15.83 19.44
CA ASP A 237 -1.45 -17.09 18.74
C ASP A 237 -2.73 -17.54 18.00
N PHE A 238 -2.55 -18.05 16.79
CA PHE A 238 -3.62 -18.59 15.95
C PHE A 238 -3.11 -19.80 15.14
N SER A 239 -4.01 -20.73 14.84
CA SER A 239 -3.71 -21.94 14.07
C SER A 239 -4.40 -21.91 12.72
N VAL A 240 -3.71 -22.34 11.68
CA VAL A 240 -4.18 -22.33 10.30
C VAL A 240 -4.21 -23.75 9.75
N SER A 241 -5.42 -24.25 9.51
CA SER A 241 -5.67 -25.54 8.87
C SER A 241 -5.42 -25.47 7.36
N PRO A 242 -4.87 -26.54 6.74
CA PRO A 242 -4.65 -26.61 5.30
C PRO A 242 -5.97 -26.65 4.53
N ILE A 243 -5.89 -26.37 3.23
CA ILE A 243 -6.98 -26.63 2.29
C ILE A 243 -7.23 -28.16 2.27
N PRO A 244 -8.45 -28.64 2.53
CA PRO A 244 -8.77 -30.06 2.47
C PRO A 244 -8.51 -30.65 1.08
N ALA A 245 -8.05 -31.90 1.02
CA ALA A 245 -7.70 -32.56 -0.25
C ALA A 245 -8.91 -32.73 -1.21
N ASN A 246 -10.12 -32.68 -0.67
CA ASN A 246 -11.38 -32.81 -1.41
C ASN A 246 -12.08 -31.45 -1.62
N ALA A 247 -11.37 -30.34 -1.46
CA ALA A 247 -11.95 -29.02 -1.71
C ALA A 247 -12.24 -28.81 -3.21
N ALA A 248 -13.36 -28.15 -3.50
CA ALA A 248 -13.66 -27.64 -4.83
C ALA A 248 -12.54 -26.72 -5.38
N ASP A 249 -12.40 -26.68 -6.71
CA ASP A 249 -11.41 -25.85 -7.41
C ASP A 249 -11.52 -24.36 -7.02
N ASN A 250 -12.74 -23.88 -6.77
CA ASN A 250 -13.04 -22.55 -6.27
C ASN A 250 -13.04 -22.55 -4.73
N TRP A 251 -11.85 -22.66 -4.14
CA TRP A 251 -11.68 -22.66 -2.68
C TRP A 251 -12.31 -21.43 -2.02
N LEU A 252 -13.40 -21.66 -1.27
CA LEU A 252 -14.18 -20.62 -0.60
C LEU A 252 -14.44 -21.01 0.87
N PRO A 253 -13.49 -20.74 1.79
CA PRO A 253 -13.61 -21.09 3.20
C PRO A 253 -14.46 -20.05 3.94
N SER A 254 -15.75 -20.32 4.10
CA SER A 254 -16.68 -19.38 4.73
C SER A 254 -17.29 -19.96 6.00
N GLU A 255 -17.61 -19.10 6.97
CA GLU A 255 -18.39 -19.49 8.15
C GLU A 255 -19.90 -19.59 7.85
N TYR A 256 -20.35 -18.82 6.85
CA TYR A 256 -21.74 -18.73 6.44
C TYR A 256 -21.81 -18.18 5.03
N LEU A 257 -22.61 -18.83 4.18
CA LEU A 257 -22.86 -18.40 2.83
C LEU A 257 -24.36 -18.41 2.53
N ASN A 258 -24.86 -17.29 2.03
CA ASN A 258 -26.23 -17.13 1.56
C ASN A 258 -26.22 -16.79 0.07
N PHE A 259 -26.96 -17.57 -0.71
CA PHE A 259 -27.17 -17.31 -2.12
C PHE A 259 -28.65 -17.14 -2.37
N SER A 260 -29.04 -15.93 -2.77
CA SER A 260 -30.44 -15.56 -2.97
C SER A 260 -30.64 -14.93 -4.34
N GLU A 261 -31.87 -15.00 -4.82
CA GLU A 261 -32.28 -14.41 -6.09
C GLU A 261 -33.55 -13.58 -5.95
N GLU A 262 -33.68 -12.58 -6.81
CA GLU A 262 -34.90 -11.81 -7.02
C GLU A 262 -35.21 -11.73 -8.52
N TRP A 263 -36.49 -11.85 -8.86
CA TRP A 263 -36.99 -11.81 -10.22
C TRP A 263 -37.89 -10.59 -10.42
N GLN A 264 -37.70 -9.89 -11.54
CA GLN A 264 -38.58 -8.81 -11.96
C GLN A 264 -38.91 -8.93 -13.46
N PRO A 265 -40.20 -9.07 -13.84
CA PRO A 265 -41.39 -9.21 -12.99
C PRO A 265 -41.38 -10.47 -12.10
N LYS A 266 -42.23 -10.49 -11.05
CA LYS A 266 -42.38 -11.66 -10.15
C LYS A 266 -43.23 -12.77 -10.74
N ASP A 267 -43.88 -12.52 -11.86
CA ASP A 267 -44.71 -13.48 -12.57
C ASP A 267 -43.88 -14.65 -13.11
N ASN A 268 -44.57 -15.70 -13.56
CA ASN A 268 -43.96 -16.86 -14.22
C ASN A 268 -44.42 -17.00 -15.68
N GLU A 269 -45.22 -16.05 -16.16
CA GLU A 269 -45.72 -15.99 -17.53
C GLU A 269 -45.22 -14.70 -18.17
N PHE A 270 -44.57 -14.83 -19.32
CA PHE A 270 -44.00 -13.69 -20.03
C PHE A 270 -44.29 -13.79 -21.51
N MET A 271 -44.17 -12.68 -22.23
CA MET A 271 -44.30 -12.67 -23.68
C MET A 271 -42.92 -12.75 -24.33
N VAL A 272 -42.83 -13.35 -25.52
CA VAL A 272 -41.62 -13.32 -26.34
C VAL A 272 -41.12 -11.88 -26.50
N GLY A 273 -39.81 -11.68 -26.35
CA GLY A 273 -39.18 -10.36 -26.45
C GLY A 273 -39.30 -9.46 -25.21
N THR A 274 -40.01 -9.89 -24.16
CA THR A 274 -40.09 -9.13 -22.90
C THR A 274 -38.93 -9.51 -21.99
N PRO A 275 -38.04 -8.58 -21.61
CA PRO A 275 -36.91 -8.89 -20.74
C PRO A 275 -37.34 -9.20 -19.32
N ILE A 276 -36.70 -10.19 -18.73
CA ILE A 276 -36.87 -10.62 -17.33
C ILE A 276 -35.54 -10.38 -16.62
N THR A 277 -35.55 -9.61 -15.54
CA THR A 277 -34.35 -9.35 -14.75
C THR A 277 -34.25 -10.34 -13.60
N ARG A 278 -33.13 -11.07 -13.51
CA ARG A 278 -32.76 -11.92 -12.38
C ARG A 278 -31.60 -11.28 -11.64
N THR A 279 -31.82 -10.81 -10.42
CA THR A 279 -30.76 -10.27 -9.56
C THR A 279 -30.30 -11.35 -8.59
N LEU A 280 -29.04 -11.72 -8.67
CA LEU A 280 -28.39 -12.67 -7.79
C LEU A 280 -27.59 -11.94 -6.72
N THR A 281 -27.75 -12.36 -5.47
CA THR A 281 -26.99 -11.85 -4.34
C THR A 281 -26.31 -12.99 -3.60
N LEU A 282 -24.99 -12.99 -3.60
CA LEU A 282 -24.14 -13.91 -2.86
C LEU A 282 -23.52 -13.17 -1.68
N THR A 283 -23.77 -13.63 -0.46
CA THR A 283 -23.19 -13.09 0.77
C THR A 283 -22.40 -14.17 1.46
N ALA A 284 -21.13 -13.91 1.81
CA ALA A 284 -20.28 -14.84 2.51
C ALA A 284 -19.56 -14.17 3.70
N VAL A 285 -19.34 -14.95 4.76
CA VAL A 285 -18.68 -14.50 6.00
C VAL A 285 -17.30 -15.14 6.12
N GLY A 286 -16.28 -14.35 6.44
CA GLY A 286 -14.92 -14.84 6.62
C GLY A 286 -14.14 -15.06 5.32
N VAL A 287 -14.51 -14.37 4.25
CA VAL A 287 -13.79 -14.35 2.95
C VAL A 287 -13.70 -12.92 2.44
N THR A 288 -12.72 -12.62 1.61
CA THR A 288 -12.61 -11.31 0.96
C THR A 288 -13.59 -11.19 -0.22
N LYS A 289 -13.92 -9.95 -0.61
CA LYS A 289 -14.81 -9.71 -1.76
C LYS A 289 -14.21 -10.18 -3.08
N GLU A 290 -12.89 -10.27 -3.19
CA GLU A 290 -12.16 -10.79 -4.36
C GLU A 290 -12.24 -12.32 -4.45
N GLN A 291 -12.43 -13.02 -3.33
CA GLN A 291 -12.58 -14.48 -3.31
C GLN A 291 -13.96 -14.95 -3.77
N LEU A 292 -14.98 -14.08 -3.77
CA LEU A 292 -16.30 -14.50 -4.25
C LEU A 292 -16.20 -14.89 -5.75
N PRO A 293 -16.70 -16.05 -6.17
CA PRO A 293 -16.58 -16.50 -7.55
C PRO A 293 -17.46 -15.65 -8.47
N ASP A 294 -17.05 -15.51 -9.73
CA ASP A 294 -17.95 -14.99 -10.76
C ASP A 294 -19.03 -16.04 -11.04
N ILE A 295 -20.29 -15.58 -11.09
CA ILE A 295 -21.43 -16.48 -11.32
C ILE A 295 -21.67 -16.57 -12.82
N GLN A 296 -21.44 -17.74 -13.38
CA GLN A 296 -21.76 -18.04 -14.77
C GLN A 296 -23.05 -18.86 -14.81
N LEU A 297 -23.93 -18.53 -15.76
CA LEU A 297 -25.18 -19.22 -15.98
C LEU A 297 -25.06 -20.11 -17.21
N GLU A 298 -25.73 -21.27 -17.17
CA GLU A 298 -25.83 -22.14 -18.33
C GLU A 298 -26.70 -21.51 -19.42
N ASP A 299 -26.36 -21.79 -20.68
CA ASP A 299 -27.16 -21.38 -21.84
C ASP A 299 -28.50 -22.13 -21.86
N ILE A 300 -29.58 -21.39 -22.08
CA ILE A 300 -30.93 -21.96 -22.13
C ILE A 300 -31.47 -21.76 -23.54
N ASN A 301 -31.84 -22.86 -24.20
CA ASN A 301 -32.45 -22.78 -25.52
C ASN A 301 -33.74 -21.94 -25.46
N GLY A 302 -33.90 -21.00 -26.39
CA GLY A 302 -35.02 -20.07 -26.41
C GLY A 302 -34.82 -18.82 -25.56
N PHE A 303 -33.68 -18.65 -24.87
CA PHE A 303 -33.33 -17.43 -24.16
C PHE A 303 -32.01 -16.87 -24.64
N ARG A 304 -31.90 -15.54 -24.59
CA ARG A 304 -30.62 -14.85 -24.62
C ARG A 304 -30.39 -14.18 -23.27
N ILE A 305 -29.25 -14.46 -22.65
CA ILE A 305 -28.94 -14.00 -21.29
C ILE A 305 -27.81 -12.97 -21.37
N TYR A 306 -28.01 -11.81 -20.76
CA TYR A 306 -27.00 -10.76 -20.71
C TYR A 306 -26.66 -10.43 -19.25
N PRO A 307 -25.40 -10.57 -18.83
CA PRO A 307 -24.97 -10.12 -17.50
C PRO A 307 -24.81 -8.60 -17.47
N ASP A 308 -25.24 -7.99 -16.37
CA ASP A 308 -24.87 -6.62 -15.99
C ASP A 308 -23.54 -6.59 -15.23
N ALA A 309 -23.05 -5.39 -14.94
CA ALA A 309 -21.86 -5.21 -14.12
C ALA A 309 -22.08 -5.75 -12.69
N SER A 310 -21.17 -6.61 -12.23
CA SER A 310 -21.17 -7.08 -10.85
C SER A 310 -20.72 -5.99 -9.87
N GLU A 311 -21.41 -5.88 -8.74
CA GLU A 311 -21.00 -5.06 -7.60
C GLU A 311 -20.47 -5.95 -6.46
N ARG A 312 -19.29 -5.63 -5.94
CA ARG A 312 -18.65 -6.36 -4.84
C ARG A 312 -18.41 -5.42 -3.66
N LYS A 313 -18.99 -5.75 -2.51
CA LYS A 313 -18.91 -4.98 -1.26
C LYS A 313 -18.25 -5.82 -0.17
N GLN A 314 -17.55 -5.15 0.75
CA GLN A 314 -17.01 -5.76 1.95
C GLN A 314 -17.22 -4.83 3.13
N ILE A 315 -17.73 -5.38 4.22
CA ILE A 315 -17.98 -4.66 5.47
C ILE A 315 -17.48 -5.49 6.66
N THR A 316 -17.34 -4.84 7.80
CA THR A 316 -17.11 -5.50 9.09
C THR A 316 -18.35 -5.37 9.96
N ARG A 317 -18.71 -6.46 10.65
CA ARG A 317 -19.82 -6.46 11.62
C ARG A 317 -19.58 -7.53 12.67
N ASP A 318 -19.77 -7.19 13.95
CA ASP A 318 -19.72 -8.13 15.08
C ASP A 318 -18.45 -9.01 15.14
N GLY A 319 -17.31 -8.42 14.77
CA GLY A 319 -16.02 -9.13 14.74
C GLY A 319 -15.79 -10.00 13.51
N LYS A 320 -16.61 -9.85 12.45
CA LYS A 320 -16.53 -10.65 11.23
C LYS A 320 -16.37 -9.80 9.98
N VAL A 321 -15.67 -10.35 9.00
CA VAL A 321 -15.59 -9.81 7.63
C VAL A 321 -16.75 -10.38 6.83
N ILE A 322 -17.58 -9.52 6.23
CA ILE A 322 -18.73 -9.91 5.42
C ILE A 322 -18.51 -9.37 4.01
N SER A 323 -18.55 -10.27 3.03
CA SER A 323 -18.38 -9.95 1.62
C SER A 323 -19.65 -10.26 0.85
N GLN A 324 -20.01 -9.38 -0.09
CA GLN A 324 -21.23 -9.49 -0.88
C GLN A 324 -20.93 -9.25 -2.37
N LEU A 325 -21.47 -10.11 -3.22
CA LEU A 325 -21.51 -9.98 -4.68
C LEU A 325 -22.96 -9.85 -5.11
N THR A 326 -23.27 -8.79 -5.84
CA THR A 326 -24.59 -8.57 -6.47
C THR A 326 -24.40 -8.47 -7.97
N ILE A 327 -25.14 -9.26 -8.75
CA ILE A 327 -25.11 -9.24 -10.22
C ILE A 327 -26.52 -9.45 -10.77
N SER A 328 -26.88 -8.69 -11.79
CA SER A 328 -28.16 -8.84 -12.48
C SER A 328 -27.96 -9.46 -13.85
N PHE A 329 -28.93 -10.26 -14.28
CA PHE A 329 -28.97 -10.85 -15.61
C PHE A 329 -30.31 -10.52 -16.29
N ALA A 330 -30.25 -10.02 -17.52
CA ALA A 330 -31.41 -9.83 -18.37
C ALA A 330 -31.63 -11.07 -19.23
N TYR A 331 -32.70 -11.80 -18.93
CA TYR A 331 -33.19 -12.94 -19.70
C TYR A 331 -34.17 -12.44 -20.76
N LEU A 332 -33.85 -12.64 -22.03
CA LEU A 332 -34.70 -12.25 -23.15
C LEU A 332 -35.26 -13.49 -23.88
N PRO A 333 -36.53 -13.85 -23.65
CA PRO A 333 -37.17 -14.97 -24.34
C PRO A 333 -37.26 -14.74 -25.85
N GLN A 334 -36.94 -15.75 -26.64
CA GLN A 334 -36.93 -15.74 -28.11
C GLN A 334 -38.01 -16.66 -28.71
N LEU A 335 -38.44 -17.67 -27.96
CA LEU A 335 -39.38 -18.69 -28.39
C LEU A 335 -40.52 -18.79 -27.40
N ALA A 336 -41.73 -19.07 -27.90
CA ALA A 336 -42.87 -19.39 -27.05
C ALA A 336 -42.83 -20.87 -26.62
N GLY A 337 -43.38 -21.16 -25.45
CA GLY A 337 -43.41 -22.49 -24.85
C GLY A 337 -43.07 -22.46 -23.35
N ASP A 338 -43.01 -23.65 -22.75
CA ASP A 338 -42.63 -23.81 -21.36
C ASP A 338 -41.13 -24.11 -21.26
N PHE A 339 -40.43 -23.31 -20.47
CA PHE A 339 -38.99 -23.41 -20.25
C PHE A 339 -38.69 -23.67 -18.78
N THR A 340 -37.62 -24.41 -18.54
CA THR A 340 -37.07 -24.60 -17.19
C THR A 340 -35.73 -23.91 -17.11
N LEU A 341 -35.65 -22.90 -16.24
CA LEU A 341 -34.40 -22.25 -15.89
C LEU A 341 -33.67 -23.16 -14.90
N PRO A 342 -32.42 -23.57 -15.19
CA PRO A 342 -31.71 -24.56 -14.38
C PRO A 342 -31.41 -24.01 -12.98
N GLU A 343 -31.25 -24.94 -12.04
CA GLU A 343 -30.72 -24.62 -10.73
C GLU A 343 -29.28 -24.10 -10.84
N VAL A 344 -28.87 -23.24 -9.91
CA VAL A 344 -27.48 -22.76 -9.82
C VAL A 344 -26.91 -23.21 -8.50
N LYS A 345 -25.84 -24.02 -8.55
CA LYS A 345 -25.17 -24.58 -7.38
C LYS A 345 -23.79 -23.98 -7.22
N LEU A 346 -23.50 -23.49 -6.02
CA LEU A 346 -22.19 -22.99 -5.66
C LEU A 346 -21.58 -23.83 -4.53
N PRO A 347 -20.49 -24.57 -4.78
CA PRO A 347 -19.77 -25.26 -3.72
C PRO A 347 -19.03 -24.23 -2.85
N TRP A 348 -19.00 -24.49 -1.54
CA TRP A 348 -18.21 -23.72 -0.59
C TRP A 348 -17.82 -24.60 0.59
N PHE A 349 -16.70 -24.29 1.24
CA PHE A 349 -16.27 -25.02 2.42
C PHE A 349 -16.77 -24.31 3.67
N ASN A 350 -17.65 -24.97 4.42
CA ASN A 350 -18.17 -24.45 5.67
C ASN A 350 -17.14 -24.70 6.78
N THR A 351 -16.53 -23.63 7.28
CA THR A 351 -15.46 -23.69 8.29
C THR A 351 -15.98 -24.04 9.68
N ILE A 352 -17.29 -23.90 9.92
CA ILE A 352 -17.97 -24.28 11.17
C ILE A 352 -18.27 -25.78 11.16
N THR A 353 -18.85 -26.29 10.09
CA THR A 353 -19.22 -27.72 9.97
C THR A 353 -18.08 -28.59 9.43
N LYS A 354 -16.99 -27.95 8.96
CA LYS A 354 -15.75 -28.56 8.45
C LYS A 354 -15.97 -29.50 7.25
N ARG A 355 -16.90 -29.15 6.38
CA ARG A 355 -17.26 -29.93 5.18
C ARG A 355 -17.63 -29.00 4.03
N GLU A 356 -17.57 -29.56 2.83
CA GLU A 356 -18.12 -28.90 1.65
C GLU A 356 -19.65 -28.90 1.70
N GLU A 357 -20.24 -27.76 1.39
CA GLU A 357 -21.69 -27.54 1.30
C GLU A 357 -22.00 -26.81 -0.02
N PHE A 358 -23.26 -26.87 -0.45
CA PHE A 358 -23.72 -26.21 -1.67
C PHE A 358 -24.77 -25.16 -1.35
N ALA A 359 -24.55 -23.92 -1.79
CA ALA A 359 -25.62 -22.95 -1.85
C ALA A 359 -26.32 -23.07 -3.21
N THR A 360 -27.63 -23.34 -3.16
CA THR A 360 -28.40 -23.71 -4.35
C THR A 360 -29.52 -22.70 -4.57
N LEU A 361 -29.57 -22.12 -5.76
CA LEU A 361 -30.77 -21.45 -6.27
C LEU A 361 -31.62 -22.50 -7.00
N PRO A 362 -32.92 -22.62 -6.68
CA PRO A 362 -33.77 -23.65 -7.27
C PRO A 362 -33.98 -23.40 -8.76
N SER A 363 -34.25 -24.48 -9.50
CA SER A 363 -34.75 -24.37 -10.87
C SER A 363 -36.11 -23.69 -10.90
N LYS A 364 -36.39 -22.89 -11.93
CA LYS A 364 -37.66 -22.15 -12.07
C LYS A 364 -38.32 -22.44 -13.42
N SER A 365 -39.59 -22.85 -13.40
CA SER A 365 -40.38 -23.00 -14.62
C SER A 365 -41.00 -21.67 -15.04
N VAL A 366 -40.92 -21.38 -16.33
CA VAL A 366 -41.39 -20.15 -16.95
C VAL A 366 -42.20 -20.48 -18.21
N SER A 367 -43.39 -19.92 -18.34
CA SER A 367 -44.20 -20.04 -19.55
C SER A 367 -44.05 -18.78 -20.39
N VAL A 368 -43.74 -18.94 -21.68
CA VAL A 368 -43.56 -17.83 -22.61
C VAL A 368 -44.64 -17.89 -23.68
N THR A 369 -45.50 -16.88 -23.72
CA THR A 369 -46.56 -16.75 -24.73
C THR A 369 -46.06 -16.03 -25.99
N PRO A 370 -46.59 -16.36 -27.18
CA PRO A 370 -46.27 -15.65 -28.40
C PRO A 370 -46.67 -14.17 -28.32
N ASP A 371 -45.90 -13.29 -28.95
CA ASP A 371 -46.33 -11.90 -29.15
C ASP A 371 -47.47 -11.86 -30.20
N PRO A 372 -48.68 -11.41 -29.86
CA PRO A 372 -49.83 -11.35 -30.78
C PRO A 372 -49.61 -10.37 -31.94
N ASN A 373 -48.61 -9.49 -31.88
CA ASN A 373 -48.25 -8.57 -32.96
C ASN A 373 -47.11 -9.09 -33.85
N GLN A 374 -46.55 -10.26 -33.56
CA GLN A 374 -45.51 -10.89 -34.37
C GLN A 374 -46.15 -11.86 -35.37
N PRO A 375 -45.88 -11.75 -36.68
CA PRO A 375 -46.48 -12.65 -37.66
C PRO A 375 -46.03 -14.08 -37.38
N VAL A 376 -47.01 -14.94 -37.07
CA VAL A 376 -46.81 -16.39 -36.96
C VAL A 376 -46.36 -16.88 -38.34
N ILE A 377 -45.09 -17.22 -38.49
CA ILE A 377 -44.66 -18.05 -39.62
C ILE A 377 -45.20 -19.45 -39.30
N PRO A 378 -46.15 -20.00 -40.07
CA PRO A 378 -46.66 -21.32 -39.80
C PRO A 378 -45.52 -22.33 -39.92
N GLN A 379 -45.21 -23.02 -38.81
CA GLN A 379 -44.45 -24.26 -38.86
C GLN A 379 -45.30 -25.25 -39.66
N THR A 380 -44.88 -25.49 -40.91
CA THR A 380 -45.47 -26.53 -41.75
C THR A 380 -45.36 -27.86 -41.01
N ALA A 381 -46.50 -28.48 -40.73
CA ALA A 381 -46.56 -29.84 -40.22
C ALA A 381 -45.73 -30.77 -41.12
N PRO A 382 -44.95 -31.72 -40.58
CA PRO A 382 -44.26 -32.69 -41.40
C PRO A 382 -45.31 -33.59 -42.06
N ILE A 383 -45.44 -33.47 -43.38
CA ILE A 383 -46.20 -34.40 -44.20
C ILE A 383 -45.48 -35.74 -44.10
N ALA A 384 -46.13 -36.72 -43.47
CA ALA A 384 -45.71 -38.10 -43.52
C ALA A 384 -45.79 -38.59 -44.97
N GLN A 385 -44.65 -38.77 -45.63
CA GLN A 385 -44.55 -39.51 -46.89
C GLN A 385 -44.06 -40.92 -46.60
N SER A 386 -44.92 -41.86 -46.99
CA SER A 386 -44.80 -43.31 -46.93
C SER A 386 -43.60 -43.86 -47.70
N LEU A 387 -43.10 -44.99 -47.19
CA LEU A 387 -41.99 -45.79 -47.68
C LEU A 387 -42.10 -46.18 -49.17
N SER A 388 -40.99 -46.03 -49.88
CA SER A 388 -40.55 -46.99 -50.90
C SER A 388 -39.03 -46.93 -51.04
N SER A 389 -38.37 -47.95 -50.52
CA SER A 389 -36.94 -48.24 -50.73
C SER A 389 -36.71 -48.83 -52.12
N PRO A 390 -35.54 -48.54 -52.72
CA PRO A 390 -34.80 -49.63 -53.35
C PRO A 390 -33.36 -49.73 -52.82
N SER A 391 -32.84 -50.93 -53.00
CA SER A 391 -31.63 -51.50 -52.42
C SER A 391 -30.33 -50.70 -52.55
N ILE A 392 -29.58 -50.85 -51.46
CA ILE A 392 -28.14 -50.75 -51.22
C ILE A 392 -27.25 -51.16 -52.40
N THR A 393 -26.26 -50.31 -52.68
CA THR A 393 -24.92 -50.70 -53.14
C THR A 393 -23.91 -49.99 -52.21
N PRO A 394 -22.88 -50.68 -51.68
CA PRO A 394 -22.00 -50.12 -50.68
C PRO A 394 -20.97 -49.19 -51.34
N SER A 395 -20.98 -47.91 -50.98
CA SER A 395 -19.87 -47.01 -51.27
C SER A 395 -19.38 -46.41 -49.95
N THR A 396 -18.21 -46.91 -49.57
CA THR A 396 -17.19 -46.36 -48.68
C THR A 396 -17.60 -45.17 -47.81
N ALA A 397 -17.64 -45.42 -46.50
CA ALA A 397 -17.65 -44.38 -45.48
C ALA A 397 -16.38 -43.52 -45.62
N THR A 398 -16.54 -42.29 -46.10
CA THR A 398 -15.57 -41.23 -45.85
C THR A 398 -16.14 -40.39 -44.71
N GLN A 399 -15.65 -40.67 -43.50
CA GLN A 399 -15.84 -39.77 -42.36
C GLN A 399 -15.19 -38.43 -42.71
N THR A 400 -16.00 -37.41 -43.01
CA THR A 400 -15.52 -36.04 -43.08
C THR A 400 -15.30 -35.56 -41.65
N LYS A 401 -14.14 -35.90 -41.09
CA LYS A 401 -13.59 -35.20 -39.93
C LYS A 401 -13.32 -33.78 -40.38
N VAL A 402 -14.12 -32.82 -39.91
CA VAL A 402 -13.82 -31.40 -40.07
C VAL A 402 -12.56 -31.12 -39.24
N ILE A 403 -11.41 -31.28 -39.88
CA ILE A 403 -10.15 -30.74 -39.39
C ILE A 403 -10.20 -29.28 -39.80
N THR A 404 -10.48 -28.41 -38.84
CA THR A 404 -10.20 -26.98 -38.97
C THR A 404 -8.68 -26.83 -38.98
N GLU A 405 -8.05 -26.94 -40.16
CA GLU A 405 -6.69 -26.44 -40.34
C GLU A 405 -6.75 -24.92 -40.19
N GLN A 406 -6.26 -24.42 -39.05
CA GLN A 406 -5.87 -23.02 -38.93
C GLN A 406 -4.68 -22.78 -39.86
N ILE A 407 -4.96 -22.43 -41.11
CA ILE A 407 -3.96 -21.90 -42.03
C ILE A 407 -3.64 -20.48 -41.55
N ILE A 408 -2.67 -20.37 -40.64
CA ILE A 408 -2.10 -19.09 -40.22
C ILE A 408 -1.44 -18.49 -41.46
N PRO A 409 -1.95 -17.37 -42.00
CA PRO A 409 -1.49 -16.88 -43.28
C PRO A 409 -0.05 -16.36 -43.14
N LEU A 410 0.80 -16.67 -44.13
CA LEU A 410 2.27 -16.46 -44.11
C LEU A 410 2.71 -15.03 -43.73
N TRP A 411 1.88 -14.02 -43.99
CA TRP A 411 2.16 -12.63 -43.62
C TRP A 411 2.16 -12.38 -42.10
N MET A 412 1.49 -13.22 -41.30
CA MET A 412 1.51 -13.15 -39.84
C MET A 412 2.87 -13.58 -39.28
N TRP A 413 3.49 -14.59 -39.89
CA TRP A 413 4.88 -14.97 -39.61
C TRP A 413 5.87 -13.88 -40.02
N ALA A 414 5.60 -13.16 -41.11
CA ALA A 414 6.41 -12.03 -41.52
C ALA A 414 6.35 -10.86 -40.51
N ILE A 415 5.16 -10.56 -39.96
CA ILE A 415 5.00 -9.54 -38.89
C ILE A 415 5.72 -9.97 -37.61
N ALA A 416 5.56 -11.23 -37.19
CA ALA A 416 6.23 -11.76 -36.02
C ALA A 416 7.77 -11.72 -36.19
N ALA A 417 8.28 -12.16 -37.33
CA ALA A 417 9.71 -12.11 -37.65
C ALA A 417 10.24 -10.67 -37.67
N PHE A 418 9.48 -9.71 -38.21
CA PHE A 418 9.85 -8.30 -38.19
C PHE A 418 9.88 -7.71 -36.78
N GLY A 419 8.91 -8.08 -35.93
CA GLY A 419 8.89 -7.70 -34.51
C GLY A 419 10.10 -8.25 -33.74
N TYR A 420 10.44 -9.52 -33.94
CA TYR A 420 11.64 -10.12 -33.32
C TYR A 420 12.94 -9.51 -33.86
N ALA A 421 13.00 -9.16 -35.14
CA ALA A 421 14.14 -8.46 -35.71
C ALA A 421 14.33 -7.07 -35.09
N LEU A 422 13.25 -6.30 -34.92
CA LEU A 422 13.28 -5.01 -34.22
C LEU A 422 13.68 -5.15 -32.75
N TRP A 423 13.20 -6.18 -32.08
CA TRP A 423 13.57 -6.49 -30.70
C TRP A 423 15.06 -6.87 -30.57
N LEU A 424 15.60 -7.66 -31.49
CA LEU A 424 17.03 -7.98 -31.53
C LEU A 424 17.89 -6.75 -31.89
N ILE A 425 17.44 -5.89 -32.79
CA ILE A 425 18.14 -4.65 -33.13
C ILE A 425 18.17 -3.71 -31.92
N THR A 426 17.06 -3.57 -31.19
CA THR A 426 17.04 -2.76 -29.96
C THR A 426 17.94 -3.34 -28.87
N LEU A 427 17.99 -4.66 -28.71
CA LEU A 427 18.90 -5.34 -27.78
C LEU A 427 20.37 -5.18 -28.21
N LEU A 428 20.66 -5.23 -29.51
CA LEU A 428 21.98 -5.01 -30.08
C LEU A 428 22.43 -3.55 -29.92
N VAL A 429 21.54 -2.58 -30.16
CA VAL A 429 21.79 -1.15 -29.90
C VAL A 429 22.03 -0.90 -28.42
N TRP A 430 21.27 -1.56 -27.53
CA TRP A 430 21.49 -1.47 -26.10
C TRP A 430 22.86 -2.04 -25.71
N ARG A 431 23.23 -3.22 -26.23
CA ARG A 431 24.52 -3.86 -25.96
C ARG A 431 25.72 -3.10 -26.55
N LEU A 432 25.53 -2.43 -27.70
CA LEU A 432 26.53 -1.56 -28.32
C LEU A 432 26.62 -0.18 -27.64
N ARG A 433 25.56 0.26 -26.93
CA ARG A 433 25.55 1.49 -26.13
C ARG A 433 26.01 1.27 -24.68
N THR A 434 25.92 0.06 -24.16
CA THR A 434 26.57 -0.32 -22.89
C THR A 434 28.05 -0.54 -23.14
N LYS A 435 28.87 0.50 -22.97
CA LYS A 435 30.32 0.34 -22.90
C LYS A 435 30.66 -0.59 -21.73
N PRO A 436 31.55 -1.58 -21.89
CA PRO A 436 32.08 -2.30 -20.75
C PRO A 436 32.84 -1.31 -19.87
N ALA A 437 32.51 -1.27 -18.57
CA ALA A 437 33.24 -0.48 -17.59
C ALA A 437 34.62 -1.11 -17.38
N LEU A 438 35.56 -0.77 -18.25
CA LEU A 438 36.98 -0.97 -18.04
C LEU A 438 37.52 0.27 -17.32
N ASN A 439 38.04 0.02 -16.12
CA ASN A 439 38.82 0.93 -15.30
C ASN A 439 39.60 1.94 -16.13
N SER A 440 39.33 3.23 -15.93
CA SER A 440 40.19 4.29 -16.44
C SER A 440 40.23 5.45 -15.46
N LYS A 441 41.46 5.72 -15.03
CA LYS A 441 41.92 6.84 -14.23
C LYS A 441 41.36 8.16 -14.78
N VAL A 442 40.86 8.98 -13.87
CA VAL A 442 40.48 10.36 -14.13
C VAL A 442 41.75 11.18 -14.34
N ASN A 443 41.97 11.60 -15.58
CA ASN A 443 42.80 12.77 -15.90
C ASN A 443 41.92 13.82 -16.55
N THR A 444 42.00 15.01 -15.95
CA THR A 444 41.41 16.30 -16.24
C THR A 444 41.64 16.76 -17.68
N VAL A 445 40.60 17.21 -18.38
CA VAL A 445 40.64 18.44 -19.21
C VAL A 445 39.27 19.13 -19.14
N THR A 446 39.38 20.44 -19.01
CA THR A 446 38.43 21.51 -18.71
C THR A 446 37.60 21.95 -19.92
N ASP A 447 36.50 22.66 -19.61
CA ASP A 447 35.56 23.45 -20.43
C ASP A 447 34.39 22.68 -21.08
N GLU A 448 33.10 22.97 -20.81
CA GLU A 448 32.44 24.22 -20.40
C GLU A 448 31.43 24.05 -19.25
N ASN A 449 31.60 24.86 -18.20
CA ASN A 449 30.61 25.49 -17.30
C ASN A 449 29.27 24.76 -17.00
N PRO A 450 29.04 24.16 -15.80
CA PRO A 450 27.69 24.00 -15.29
C PRO A 450 27.19 25.40 -14.90
N ALA A 451 26.16 25.90 -15.60
CA ALA A 451 25.59 27.22 -15.35
C ALA A 451 25.39 27.47 -13.83
N PRO A 452 25.75 28.67 -13.32
CA PRO A 452 25.64 28.99 -11.90
C PRO A 452 24.19 28.78 -11.42
N PHE A 453 24.04 28.37 -10.17
CA PHE A 453 22.75 28.07 -9.57
C PHE A 453 21.84 29.31 -9.56
N ILE A 454 20.94 29.41 -10.54
CA ILE A 454 20.05 30.55 -10.73
C ILE A 454 18.92 30.50 -9.68
N SER A 455 18.71 31.60 -8.96
CA SER A 455 17.58 31.80 -8.04
C SER A 455 16.27 32.10 -8.78
N PHE A 456 15.09 31.99 -8.14
CA PHE A 456 13.82 32.32 -8.79
C PHE A 456 13.82 33.74 -9.40
N GLU A 457 14.42 34.72 -8.72
CA GLU A 457 14.49 36.11 -9.19
C GLU A 457 15.34 36.26 -10.46
N GLU A 458 16.35 35.43 -10.60
CA GLU A 458 17.27 35.47 -11.71
C GLU A 458 16.72 34.67 -12.91
N ALA A 459 15.95 33.61 -12.67
CA ALA A 459 15.22 32.89 -13.70
C ALA A 459 14.09 33.73 -14.33
N VAL A 460 13.43 34.58 -13.53
CA VAL A 460 12.43 35.55 -14.02
C VAL A 460 13.10 36.64 -14.84
N LYS A 461 14.24 37.20 -14.39
CA LYS A 461 15.00 38.21 -15.14
C LYS A 461 15.51 37.72 -16.49
N GLN A 462 15.89 36.44 -16.58
CA GLN A 462 16.37 35.82 -17.81
C GLN A 462 15.24 35.25 -18.69
N ASN A 463 13.98 35.37 -18.27
CA ASN A 463 12.81 34.79 -18.91
C ASN A 463 13.00 33.30 -19.30
N ASN A 464 13.63 32.52 -18.41
CA ASN A 464 14.03 31.13 -18.69
C ASN A 464 13.10 30.14 -17.95
N PRO A 465 12.10 29.56 -18.63
CA PRO A 465 11.11 28.68 -17.99
C PRO A 465 11.72 27.38 -17.45
N ALA A 466 12.76 26.85 -18.11
CA ALA A 466 13.44 25.63 -17.68
C ALA A 466 14.21 25.86 -16.37
N ALA A 467 14.93 26.98 -16.27
CA ALA A 467 15.62 27.38 -15.05
C ALA A 467 14.63 27.63 -13.90
N PHE A 468 13.48 28.25 -14.19
CA PHE A 468 12.42 28.49 -13.20
C PHE A 468 11.83 27.18 -12.65
N TYR A 469 11.55 26.21 -13.53
CA TYR A 469 11.03 24.90 -13.12
C TYR A 469 12.03 24.10 -12.28
N GLN A 470 13.33 24.18 -12.60
CA GLN A 470 14.37 23.55 -11.78
C GLN A 470 14.48 24.19 -10.39
N ALA A 471 14.34 25.50 -10.27
CA ALA A 471 14.27 26.19 -8.98
C ALA A 471 13.05 25.73 -8.16
N LEU A 472 11.91 25.52 -8.82
CA LEU A 472 10.67 25.01 -8.21
C LEU A 472 10.82 23.58 -7.67
N LEU A 473 11.45 22.68 -8.44
CA LEU A 473 11.76 21.31 -8.00
C LEU A 473 12.70 21.28 -6.79
N ARG A 474 13.66 22.21 -6.72
CA ARG A 474 14.53 22.33 -5.54
C ARG A 474 13.76 22.84 -4.32
N HIS A 475 12.86 23.81 -4.51
CA HIS A 475 12.06 24.35 -3.42
C HIS A 475 11.16 23.29 -2.79
N SER A 476 10.50 22.43 -3.59
CA SER A 476 9.73 21.29 -3.06
C SER A 476 10.63 20.29 -2.34
N LYS A 477 11.81 19.96 -2.90
CA LYS A 477 12.78 19.07 -2.26
C LYS A 477 13.33 19.60 -0.93
N GLN A 478 13.53 20.91 -0.80
CA GLN A 478 13.94 21.55 0.46
C GLN A 478 12.88 21.45 1.56
N GLN A 479 11.60 21.31 1.18
CA GLN A 479 10.47 21.11 2.09
C GLN A 479 10.20 19.63 2.38
N ASN A 480 11.10 18.71 1.96
CA ASN A 480 10.95 17.25 2.11
C ASN A 480 9.65 16.69 1.51
N ILE A 481 9.07 17.36 0.52
CA ILE A 481 7.85 16.93 -0.18
C ILE A 481 8.10 16.81 -1.67
N THR A 482 7.41 15.86 -2.30
CA THR A 482 7.46 15.71 -3.76
C THR A 482 6.77 16.90 -4.45
N MET A 483 7.14 17.21 -5.69
CA MET A 483 6.51 18.30 -6.46
C MET A 483 4.98 18.14 -6.52
N THR A 484 4.50 16.91 -6.68
CA THR A 484 3.07 16.58 -6.71
C THR A 484 2.38 16.87 -5.39
N GLN A 485 3.02 16.54 -4.26
CA GLN A 485 2.50 16.86 -2.92
C GLN A 485 2.54 18.37 -2.66
N TRP A 486 3.61 19.07 -3.06
CA TRP A 486 3.70 20.52 -2.92
C TRP A 486 2.59 21.21 -3.72
N LEU A 487 2.38 20.81 -4.98
CA LEU A 487 1.30 21.34 -5.84
C LEU A 487 -0.09 21.09 -5.26
N ALA A 488 -0.32 19.93 -4.64
CA ALA A 488 -1.62 19.62 -4.02
C ALA A 488 -2.01 20.59 -2.88
N LEU A 489 -1.03 21.20 -2.22
CA LEU A 489 -1.22 22.18 -1.15
C LEU A 489 -1.44 23.61 -1.66
N GLN A 490 -1.31 23.86 -2.97
CA GLN A 490 -1.43 25.20 -3.56
C GLN A 490 -2.85 25.50 -4.08
N PRO A 491 -3.21 26.80 -4.19
CA PRO A 491 -4.45 27.23 -4.84
C PRO A 491 -4.59 26.67 -6.26
N SER A 492 -5.83 26.49 -6.72
CA SER A 492 -6.13 25.98 -8.06
C SER A 492 -5.55 26.86 -9.18
N SER A 493 -5.45 28.18 -8.97
CA SER A 493 -4.83 29.12 -9.92
C SER A 493 -3.34 28.83 -10.13
N LEU A 494 -2.59 28.62 -9.05
CA LEU A 494 -1.16 28.35 -9.08
C LEU A 494 -0.88 26.96 -9.68
N ARG A 495 -1.71 25.96 -9.34
CA ARG A 495 -1.64 24.63 -9.95
C ARG A 495 -1.82 24.69 -11.47
N ALA A 496 -2.79 25.46 -11.96
CA ALA A 496 -3.02 25.62 -13.39
C ALA A 496 -1.80 26.27 -14.08
N GLN A 497 -1.20 27.31 -13.51
CA GLN A 497 -0.03 27.97 -14.10
C GLN A 497 1.23 27.07 -14.11
N VAL A 498 1.46 26.26 -13.07
CA VAL A 498 2.56 25.29 -13.08
C VAL A 498 2.32 24.18 -14.10
N GLN A 499 1.07 23.77 -14.32
CA GLN A 499 0.71 22.81 -15.36
C GLN A 499 0.92 23.41 -16.76
N THR A 500 0.56 24.68 -16.98
CA THR A 500 0.90 25.40 -18.22
C THR A 500 2.42 25.48 -18.42
N LEU A 501 3.19 25.77 -17.36
CA LEU A 501 4.65 25.79 -17.42
C LEU A 501 5.23 24.42 -17.81
N GLN A 502 4.76 23.34 -17.19
CA GLN A 502 5.14 21.98 -17.54
C GLN A 502 4.76 21.61 -18.98
N SER A 503 3.57 22.03 -19.43
CA SER A 503 3.12 21.82 -20.81
C SER A 503 3.96 22.58 -21.83
N SER A 504 4.46 23.77 -21.49
CA SER A 504 5.36 24.55 -22.34
C SER A 504 6.77 23.95 -22.45
N LEU A 505 7.21 23.24 -21.40
CA LEU A 505 8.54 22.61 -21.33
C LEU A 505 8.57 21.18 -21.89
N TYR A 506 7.48 20.44 -21.74
CA TYR A 506 7.43 18.99 -22.01
C TYR A 506 6.27 18.56 -22.90
N GLY A 507 5.36 19.48 -23.23
CA GLY A 507 4.26 19.26 -24.17
C GLY A 507 4.53 19.89 -25.53
N GLY A 508 3.78 19.44 -26.56
CA GLY A 508 3.90 19.97 -27.92
C GLY A 508 3.23 21.34 -28.15
N ASN A 509 2.66 21.97 -27.11
CA ASN A 509 2.00 23.27 -27.20
C ASN A 509 2.90 24.40 -26.68
N SER A 510 3.08 25.43 -27.50
CA SER A 510 3.91 26.60 -27.21
C SER A 510 3.11 27.73 -26.55
N GLU A 511 2.43 27.46 -25.44
CA GLU A 511 1.82 28.53 -24.64
C GLU A 511 2.91 29.20 -23.78
N SER A 512 3.09 30.51 -23.96
CA SER A 512 4.06 31.31 -23.20
C SER A 512 3.52 31.61 -21.81
N VAL A 513 4.24 31.16 -20.77
CA VAL A 513 3.89 31.43 -19.36
C VAL A 513 4.57 32.71 -18.88
N ASP A 514 3.80 33.61 -18.26
CA ASP A 514 4.36 34.78 -17.58
C ASP A 514 5.01 34.35 -16.24
N LEU A 515 6.34 34.22 -16.27
CA LEU A 515 7.14 33.82 -15.11
C LEU A 515 7.10 34.84 -13.97
N SER A 516 6.82 36.12 -14.27
CA SER A 516 6.76 37.18 -13.26
C SER A 516 5.48 37.08 -12.42
N GLN A 517 4.35 36.78 -13.07
CA GLN A 517 3.08 36.51 -12.41
C GLN A 517 3.17 35.24 -11.55
N LEU A 518 3.73 34.17 -12.10
CA LEU A 518 3.91 32.89 -11.40
C LEU A 518 4.80 33.04 -10.16
N TYR A 519 5.90 33.81 -10.25
CA TYR A 519 6.74 34.11 -9.08
C TYR A 519 6.00 34.92 -8.01
N GLY A 520 5.16 35.88 -8.41
CA GLY A 520 4.30 36.64 -7.51
C GLY A 520 3.31 35.78 -6.73
N GLU A 521 2.68 34.81 -7.39
CA GLU A 521 1.76 33.86 -6.75
C GLU A 521 2.49 32.89 -5.80
N ILE A 522 3.69 32.42 -6.16
CA ILE A 522 4.53 31.61 -5.27
C ILE A 522 4.95 32.41 -4.03
N LYS A 523 5.35 33.68 -4.18
CA LYS A 523 5.70 34.54 -3.03
C LYS A 523 4.51 34.82 -2.12
N THR A 524 3.30 34.89 -2.68
CA THR A 524 2.07 35.13 -1.95
C THR A 524 1.60 33.87 -1.21
N SER A 525 1.72 32.69 -1.82
CA SER A 525 1.40 31.40 -1.17
C SER A 525 2.37 31.04 -0.04
N VAL A 526 3.65 31.41 -0.16
CA VAL A 526 4.64 31.27 0.93
C VAL A 526 4.33 32.23 2.10
N LYS A 527 3.82 33.45 1.82
CA LYS A 527 3.39 34.37 2.87
C LYS A 527 2.08 33.96 3.55
N SER A 528 1.13 33.37 2.82
CA SER A 528 -0.14 32.92 3.39
C SER A 528 0.02 31.69 4.28
N THR A 529 0.96 30.78 3.97
CA THR A 529 1.33 29.65 4.86
C THR A 529 2.03 30.11 6.14
N VAL A 530 2.86 31.17 6.08
CA VAL A 530 3.45 31.77 7.29
C VAL A 530 2.41 32.52 8.13
N HIS A 531 1.43 33.19 7.52
CA HIS A 531 0.36 33.85 8.26
C HIS A 531 -0.70 32.88 8.81
N ALA A 532 -0.99 31.77 8.14
CA ALA A 532 -1.86 30.71 8.67
C ALA A 532 -1.22 30.00 9.88
N ASN A 533 0.10 29.74 9.84
CA ASN A 533 0.82 29.20 10.99
C ASN A 533 0.99 30.22 12.13
N LYS A 534 0.93 31.53 11.84
CA LYS A 534 0.98 32.58 12.87
C LYS A 534 -0.39 32.92 13.45
N SER A 535 -1.48 32.79 12.69
CA SER A 535 -2.84 32.98 13.19
C SER A 535 -3.33 31.80 14.02
N GLN A 536 -2.95 30.55 13.68
CA GLN A 536 -3.20 29.41 14.57
C GLN A 536 -2.42 29.46 15.88
N ASN A 537 -1.32 30.21 15.93
CA ASN A 537 -0.57 30.46 17.17
C ASN A 537 -1.11 31.63 18.01
N LEU A 538 -1.99 32.47 17.44
CA LEU A 538 -2.59 33.63 18.15
C LEU A 538 -4.03 33.39 18.57
N SER A 539 -4.75 32.41 17.99
CA SER A 539 -6.08 32.01 18.45
C SER A 539 -6.07 31.17 19.74
N ASN A 540 -4.91 30.67 20.18
CA ASN A 540 -4.76 29.92 21.45
C ASN A 540 -4.37 30.79 22.66
N LEU A 541 -4.47 32.12 22.55
CA LEU A 541 -4.21 33.06 23.65
C LEU A 541 -5.45 33.81 24.15
N TYR A 542 -6.61 33.59 23.54
CA TYR A 542 -7.91 33.99 24.06
C TYR A 542 -8.93 32.91 23.74
N HIS A 543 -9.00 31.88 24.59
CA HIS A 543 -10.24 31.28 25.08
C HIS A 543 -9.95 30.28 26.19
#